data_AF-A0A2P8D5N2-F1
#
_entry.id   AF-A0A2P8D5N2-F1
#
_cell.length_a   1.000
_cell.length_b   1.000
_cell.length_c   1.000
_cell.angle_alpha   90.00
_cell.angle_beta   90.00
_cell.angle_gamma   90.00
#
_symmetry.space_group_name_H-M   'P 1'
#
loop_
_entity.id
_entity.type
_entity.pdbx_description
1 polymer ?
#
loop_
_entity_poly.entity_id
_entity_poly.type
_entity_poly.pdbx_seq_one_letter_code
_entity_poly.pdbx_strand_id
1 'polypeptide(L)'
;MKKSIIVLLCLNSIYAGAQLKVNSNGSVVVGTPATEGAPLNVGGDITASTYEIKIGTTTTGYLGRGGTITSNWGYTPDIMTLTYDKNDFAIGGFKTGTGTWNGASLFISATTAKVGIGNMDPQFPLEVTGDIRISGDYLKTSDQRLKKNITPLEHALQNISKLNGKRYEKDVYFNSPERKATATSPTAVEYGVIAQEVQKVFPELVKIDTKGILSVNYIGLIPVLIEAMKEQQGQIAEKTGALDALSRQTELLQKIVAAQETEIATMKTQLNTIVNTCCTQARQENDGSATHATGVKLYQNSPNPFSAKTEISYFLPQNVAAASLYIFNLQGSLLKEIPVTARGKGSVIIDGAALSPGMYIYSLIVNGQEADSKRMVLTK
;
A
#
# COMPACT_ATOMS: atom_id res chain seq x y z
N MET A 1 7.32 -13.88 122.97
CA MET A 1 7.30 -15.11 122.15
C MET A 1 5.87 -15.46 121.76
N LYS A 2 5.50 -15.28 120.49
CA LYS A 2 4.81 -16.29 119.65
C LYS A 2 4.75 -15.74 118.23
N LYS A 3 5.23 -16.57 117.30
CA LYS A 3 5.50 -16.30 115.88
C LYS A 3 4.20 -16.34 115.05
N SER A 4 4.36 -15.90 113.79
CA SER A 4 3.65 -16.39 112.59
C SER A 4 2.41 -15.59 112.18
N ILE A 5 2.15 -15.25 110.92
CA ILE A 5 2.80 -15.42 109.60
C ILE A 5 2.31 -14.21 108.78
N ILE A 6 3.20 -13.44 108.15
CA ILE A 6 2.80 -12.41 107.18
C ILE A 6 2.64 -13.15 105.85
N VAL A 7 1.40 -13.35 105.43
CA VAL A 7 1.08 -13.83 104.08
C VAL A 7 1.20 -12.62 103.14
N LEU A 8 2.31 -12.57 102.40
CA LEU A 8 2.49 -11.65 101.29
C LEU A 8 1.65 -12.18 100.12
N LEU A 9 0.41 -11.69 99.99
CA LEU A 9 -0.41 -11.91 98.80
C LEU A 9 0.17 -11.05 97.67
N CYS A 10 1.08 -11.63 96.89
CA CYS A 10 1.40 -11.13 95.56
C CYS A 10 0.12 -11.18 94.72
N LEU A 11 -0.54 -10.04 94.54
CA LEU A 11 -1.49 -9.85 93.45
C LEU A 11 -0.71 -9.92 92.13
N ASN A 12 -0.51 -11.13 91.62
CA ASN A 12 -0.30 -11.33 90.20
C ASN A 12 -1.59 -10.93 89.51
N SER A 13 -1.65 -9.71 89.01
CA SER A 13 -2.66 -9.27 88.05
C SER A 13 -2.51 -10.16 86.82
N ILE A 14 -3.25 -11.26 86.76
CA ILE A 14 -3.43 -12.03 85.54
C ILE A 14 -4.19 -11.11 84.60
N TYR A 15 -3.48 -10.49 83.65
CA TYR A 15 -4.10 -9.80 82.53
C TYR A 15 -4.79 -10.87 81.67
N ALA A 16 -6.03 -11.21 82.04
CA ALA A 16 -6.94 -11.83 81.09
C ALA A 16 -7.24 -10.75 80.04
N GLY A 17 -6.56 -10.82 78.88
CA GLY A 17 -6.89 -9.98 77.74
C GLY A 17 -8.40 -10.07 77.50
N ALA A 18 -9.08 -8.93 77.46
CA ALA A 18 -10.54 -8.93 77.33
C ALA A 18 -10.94 -9.65 76.03
N GLN A 19 -11.68 -10.75 76.14
CA GLN A 19 -12.24 -11.45 74.99
C GLN A 19 -13.40 -10.66 74.37
N LEU A 20 -14.11 -9.87 75.18
CA LEU A 20 -15.16 -8.92 74.77
C LEU A 20 -15.12 -7.72 75.75
N LYS A 21 -15.06 -6.49 75.25
CA LYS A 21 -15.10 -5.23 76.00
C LYS A 21 -16.12 -4.31 75.35
N VAL A 22 -17.11 -3.85 76.11
CA VAL A 22 -18.05 -2.81 75.67
C VAL A 22 -17.63 -1.49 76.31
N ASN A 23 -17.32 -0.48 75.50
CA ASN A 23 -16.88 0.83 75.96
C ASN A 23 -18.08 1.74 76.27
N SER A 24 -17.86 2.80 77.05
CA SER A 24 -18.90 3.76 77.47
C SER A 24 -19.56 4.52 76.30
N ASN A 25 -18.88 4.59 75.17
CA ASN A 25 -19.40 5.14 73.92
C ASN A 25 -20.23 4.13 73.09
N GLY A 26 -20.47 2.92 73.61
CA GLY A 26 -21.23 1.86 72.95
C GLY A 26 -20.43 0.99 71.98
N SER A 27 -19.14 1.26 71.76
CA SER A 27 -18.33 0.39 70.89
C SER A 27 -18.00 -0.94 71.55
N VAL A 28 -17.97 -2.02 70.77
CA VAL A 28 -17.64 -3.37 71.21
C VAL A 28 -16.27 -3.77 70.67
N VAL A 29 -15.39 -4.27 71.52
CA VAL A 29 -14.06 -4.75 71.19
C VAL A 29 -13.96 -6.24 71.55
N VAL A 30 -13.62 -7.11 70.60
CA VAL A 30 -13.47 -8.56 70.80
C VAL A 30 -12.01 -8.94 70.59
N GLY A 31 -11.32 -9.53 71.58
CA GLY A 31 -9.92 -9.97 71.44
C GLY A 31 -8.85 -8.86 71.53
N THR A 32 -7.57 -9.24 71.35
CA THR A 32 -6.38 -8.40 71.56
C THR A 32 -5.42 -8.45 70.36
N PRO A 33 -4.81 -7.33 69.89
CA PRO A 33 -4.91 -5.95 70.37
C PRO A 33 -5.86 -5.14 69.47
N ALA A 34 -7.16 -5.16 69.75
CA ALA A 34 -8.10 -4.30 69.02
C ALA A 34 -8.06 -2.88 69.60
N THR A 35 -7.59 -1.91 68.79
CA THR A 35 -7.55 -0.48 69.14
C THR A 35 -8.96 0.13 69.20
N GLU A 36 -9.19 1.00 70.17
CA GLU A 36 -10.49 1.67 70.36
C GLU A 36 -10.76 2.69 69.24
N GLY A 37 -11.97 2.70 68.66
CA GLY A 37 -12.37 3.72 67.67
C GLY A 37 -13.54 3.38 66.74
N ALA A 38 -13.85 2.10 66.51
CA ALA A 38 -14.97 1.66 65.67
C ALA A 38 -16.13 1.06 66.52
N PRO A 39 -17.41 1.12 66.08
CA PRO A 39 -18.53 0.53 66.82
C PRO A 39 -18.39 -0.96 67.14
N LEU A 40 -17.70 -1.72 66.29
CA LEU A 40 -17.28 -3.09 66.55
C LEU A 40 -15.84 -3.28 66.04
N ASN A 41 -14.92 -3.72 66.89
CA ASN A 41 -13.56 -4.10 66.52
C ASN A 41 -13.27 -5.53 67.00
N VAL A 42 -12.86 -6.43 66.10
CA VAL A 42 -12.50 -7.81 66.46
C VAL A 42 -11.01 -8.02 66.16
N GLY A 43 -10.21 -8.17 67.21
CA GLY A 43 -8.82 -8.60 67.17
C GLY A 43 -8.75 -10.12 67.07
N GLY A 44 -8.52 -10.63 65.86
CA GLY A 44 -8.43 -12.06 65.55
C GLY A 44 -9.19 -12.42 64.26
N ASP A 45 -9.25 -13.71 63.94
CA ASP A 45 -10.02 -14.21 62.79
C ASP A 45 -11.53 -14.16 63.08
N ILE A 46 -12.32 -13.69 62.11
CA ILE A 46 -13.79 -13.69 62.17
C ILE A 46 -14.32 -14.82 61.30
N THR A 47 -14.97 -15.80 61.91
CA THR A 47 -15.68 -16.88 61.20
C THR A 47 -17.18 -16.63 61.25
N ALA A 48 -17.82 -16.39 60.10
CA ALA A 48 -19.26 -16.17 59.97
C ALA A 48 -19.85 -17.06 58.87
N SER A 49 -21.06 -17.57 59.07
CA SER A 49 -21.76 -18.45 58.11
C SER A 49 -22.21 -17.70 56.85
N THR A 50 -22.59 -16.43 57.00
CA THR A 50 -22.77 -15.45 55.93
C THR A 50 -22.34 -14.09 56.48
N TYR A 51 -21.63 -13.29 55.67
CA TYR A 51 -21.19 -11.96 56.06
C TYR A 51 -21.86 -10.94 55.14
N GLU A 52 -22.86 -10.24 55.67
CA GLU A 52 -23.59 -9.20 54.96
C GLU A 52 -23.14 -7.83 55.48
N ILE A 53 -22.48 -7.02 54.64
CA ILE A 53 -22.06 -5.67 55.00
C ILE A 53 -23.22 -4.71 54.70
N LYS A 54 -23.90 -4.25 55.75
CA LYS A 54 -24.95 -3.21 55.68
C LYS A 54 -24.53 -2.00 56.50
N ILE A 55 -24.74 -0.79 55.97
CA ILE A 55 -24.54 0.47 56.71
C ILE A 55 -25.81 1.32 56.53
N GLY A 56 -26.71 1.31 57.51
CA GLY A 56 -27.99 2.04 57.41
C GLY A 56 -28.76 1.75 56.10
N THR A 57 -29.14 2.80 55.36
CA THR A 57 -29.72 2.72 54.00
C THR A 57 -28.73 3.07 52.87
N THR A 58 -27.44 3.31 53.17
CA THR A 58 -26.46 3.88 52.21
C THR A 58 -25.12 3.16 52.33
N THR A 59 -24.60 2.62 51.22
CA THR A 59 -23.47 1.69 51.26
C THR A 59 -22.10 2.37 51.21
N THR A 60 -21.27 2.17 52.25
CA THR A 60 -19.84 2.55 52.32
C THR A 60 -19.01 1.49 53.04
N GLY A 61 -18.88 0.30 52.44
CA GLY A 61 -18.12 -0.81 53.04
C GLY A 61 -16.72 -0.93 52.45
N TYR A 62 -15.70 -1.04 53.31
CA TYR A 62 -14.34 -1.43 52.96
C TYR A 62 -14.02 -2.78 53.62
N LEU A 63 -13.59 -3.79 52.86
CA LEU A 63 -12.91 -4.97 53.42
C LEU A 63 -11.40 -4.77 53.33
N GLY A 64 -10.75 -4.53 54.47
CA GLY A 64 -9.31 -4.30 54.60
C GLY A 64 -8.94 -3.59 55.92
N ARG A 65 -7.67 -3.63 56.35
CA ARG A 65 -7.19 -3.01 57.61
C ARG A 65 -7.06 -1.47 57.47
N GLY A 66 -8.17 -0.73 57.47
CA GLY A 66 -8.18 0.73 57.32
C GLY A 66 -8.66 1.47 58.58
N GLY A 67 -7.96 2.54 58.97
CA GLY A 67 -8.43 3.49 60.00
C GLY A 67 -9.57 4.40 59.48
N THR A 68 -10.16 5.18 60.38
CA THR A 68 -11.31 6.07 60.10
C THR A 68 -10.98 7.09 59.00
N ILE A 69 -11.69 7.05 57.87
CA ILE A 69 -11.54 7.99 56.76
C ILE A 69 -12.27 9.29 57.10
N THR A 70 -11.51 10.32 57.49
CA THR A 70 -12.03 11.64 57.87
C THR A 70 -12.16 12.56 56.65
N SER A 71 -13.27 12.47 55.91
CA SER A 71 -13.78 13.45 54.90
C SER A 71 -12.84 13.97 53.79
N ASN A 72 -11.59 13.56 53.80
CA ASN A 72 -10.55 13.69 52.81
C ASN A 72 -9.95 12.29 52.76
N TRP A 73 -9.70 11.75 51.55
CA TRP A 73 -9.12 10.42 51.35
C TRP A 73 -7.69 10.38 51.95
N GLY A 74 -7.65 10.23 53.27
CA GLY A 74 -6.50 10.39 54.15
C GLY A 74 -5.48 9.28 53.98
N TYR A 75 -4.26 9.62 54.31
CA TYR A 75 -3.04 8.87 54.07
C TYR A 75 -3.03 7.53 54.82
N THR A 76 -2.66 6.45 54.12
CA THR A 76 -2.44 5.04 54.55
C THR A 76 -3.67 4.13 54.57
N PRO A 77 -3.61 2.86 54.06
CA PRO A 77 -2.41 2.01 53.94
C PRO A 77 -2.26 1.19 52.61
N ASP A 78 -1.11 0.50 52.47
CA ASP A 78 -0.77 -0.53 51.47
C ASP A 78 -1.66 -1.78 51.56
N ILE A 79 -2.94 -1.67 51.24
CA ILE A 79 -3.91 -2.77 51.40
C ILE A 79 -4.76 -2.91 50.16
N MET A 80 -4.93 -4.15 49.70
CA MET A 80 -6.03 -4.50 48.80
C MET A 80 -7.35 -4.27 49.54
N THR A 81 -7.93 -3.08 49.36
CA THR A 81 -9.27 -2.78 49.84
C THR A 81 -10.27 -3.25 48.80
N LEU A 82 -11.27 -4.03 49.22
CA LEU A 82 -12.50 -4.17 48.45
C LEU A 82 -13.38 -3.01 48.87
N THR A 83 -13.61 -2.09 47.94
CA THR A 83 -14.47 -0.92 48.17
C THR A 83 -15.77 -1.13 47.43
N TYR A 84 -16.88 -0.92 48.15
CA TYR A 84 -18.19 -0.78 47.55
C TYR A 84 -18.79 0.56 48.01
N ASP A 85 -18.70 1.56 47.13
CA ASP A 85 -19.16 2.93 47.35
C ASP A 85 -20.11 3.33 46.22
N LYS A 86 -21.29 3.86 46.55
CA LYS A 86 -22.32 4.27 45.56
C LYS A 86 -22.62 3.23 44.46
N ASN A 87 -22.55 1.95 44.83
CA ASN A 87 -22.69 0.77 43.97
C ASN A 87 -21.50 0.44 43.06
N ASP A 88 -20.47 1.27 43.00
CA ASP A 88 -19.24 0.94 42.28
C ASP A 88 -18.43 -0.10 43.06
N PHE A 89 -17.80 -1.03 42.35
CA PHE A 89 -16.92 -2.04 42.94
C PHE A 89 -15.48 -1.80 42.51
N ALA A 90 -14.58 -1.68 43.50
CA ALA A 90 -13.16 -1.48 43.24
C ALA A 90 -12.30 -2.44 44.06
N ILE A 91 -11.24 -2.97 43.45
CA ILE A 91 -10.20 -3.78 44.10
C ILE A 91 -8.86 -3.05 44.00
N GLY A 92 -8.25 -2.83 45.15
CA GLY A 92 -6.90 -2.26 45.24
C GLY A 92 -6.84 -0.77 44.99
N GLY A 93 -5.63 -0.23 45.17
CA GLY A 93 -5.30 1.18 45.05
C GLY A 93 -4.37 1.59 46.17
N PHE A 94 -3.14 1.97 45.83
CA PHE A 94 -2.12 2.39 46.79
C PHE A 94 -1.82 3.87 46.60
N LYS A 95 -1.65 4.59 47.71
CA LYS A 95 -0.87 5.81 47.71
C LYS A 95 0.59 5.40 47.85
N THR A 96 1.44 5.77 46.90
CA THR A 96 2.89 5.74 47.15
C THR A 96 3.21 6.69 48.31
N GLY A 97 4.35 6.52 48.98
CA GLY A 97 4.77 7.38 50.11
C GLY A 97 4.81 8.90 49.80
N THR A 98 4.57 9.30 48.55
CA THR A 98 4.43 10.68 48.05
C THR A 98 2.99 11.24 48.12
N GLY A 99 1.98 10.47 48.53
CA GLY A 99 0.61 10.97 48.70
C GLY A 99 -0.28 10.94 47.45
N THR A 100 0.25 10.55 46.31
CA THR A 100 -0.50 10.38 45.06
C THR A 100 -1.26 9.05 45.06
N TRP A 101 -2.57 9.10 44.90
CA TRP A 101 -3.38 7.89 44.75
C TRP A 101 -3.28 7.39 43.30
N ASN A 102 -2.80 6.17 43.09
CA ASN A 102 -2.59 5.62 41.74
C ASN A 102 -3.84 4.96 41.14
N GLY A 103 -5.00 5.14 41.77
CA GLY A 103 -6.28 4.56 41.35
C GLY A 103 -6.43 3.08 41.66
N ALA A 104 -7.62 2.54 41.40
CA ALA A 104 -7.93 1.13 41.63
C ALA A 104 -7.28 0.21 40.59
N SER A 105 -6.84 -0.98 41.03
CA SER A 105 -6.28 -2.00 40.13
C SER A 105 -7.38 -2.61 39.25
N LEU A 106 -8.57 -2.82 39.80
CA LEU A 106 -9.79 -3.18 39.08
C LEU A 106 -10.92 -2.27 39.54
N PHE A 107 -11.68 -1.73 38.58
CA PHE A 107 -12.82 -0.85 38.80
C PHE A 107 -14.01 -1.31 37.96
N ILE A 108 -15.19 -1.40 38.56
CA ILE A 108 -16.46 -1.68 37.90
C ILE A 108 -17.41 -0.55 38.26
N SER A 109 -17.82 0.23 37.26
CA SER A 109 -18.77 1.32 37.43
C SER A 109 -20.20 0.79 37.38
N ALA A 110 -20.98 0.96 38.44
CA ALA A 110 -22.41 0.65 38.44
C ALA A 110 -23.24 1.64 37.62
N THR A 111 -22.75 2.86 37.45
CA THR A 111 -23.45 3.88 36.65
C THR A 111 -23.34 3.59 35.15
N THR A 112 -22.16 3.15 34.68
CA THR A 112 -21.89 2.98 33.25
C THR A 112 -21.76 1.53 32.81
N ALA A 113 -21.76 0.57 33.75
CA ALA A 113 -21.50 -0.85 33.54
C ALA A 113 -20.16 -1.14 32.85
N LYS A 114 -19.17 -0.23 32.96
CA LYS A 114 -17.84 -0.37 32.38
C LYS A 114 -16.85 -0.94 33.39
N VAL A 115 -15.87 -1.68 32.88
CA VAL A 115 -14.77 -2.27 33.65
C VAL A 115 -13.46 -1.62 33.25
N GLY A 116 -12.72 -1.12 34.24
CA GLY A 116 -11.38 -0.57 34.08
C GLY A 116 -10.34 -1.38 34.87
N ILE A 117 -9.19 -1.65 34.26
CA ILE A 117 -8.03 -2.24 34.95
C ILE A 117 -6.90 -1.22 34.92
N GLY A 118 -6.52 -0.69 36.09
CA GLY A 118 -5.60 0.45 36.20
C GLY A 118 -6.16 1.75 35.60
N ASN A 119 -7.48 1.86 35.44
CA ASN A 119 -8.21 3.06 35.03
C ASN A 119 -9.56 3.08 35.74
N MET A 120 -9.97 4.24 36.27
CA MET A 120 -11.26 4.42 36.97
C MET A 120 -12.25 5.28 36.21
N ASP A 121 -11.83 5.78 35.05
CA ASP A 121 -12.67 6.49 34.09
C ASP A 121 -12.57 5.78 32.74
N PRO A 122 -13.00 4.50 32.65
CA PRO A 122 -12.96 3.75 31.40
C PRO A 122 -13.91 4.38 30.37
N GLN A 123 -13.39 4.60 29.17
CA GLN A 123 -14.15 5.13 28.04
C GLN A 123 -14.84 4.00 27.25
N PHE A 124 -14.31 2.79 27.32
CA PHE A 124 -14.86 1.58 26.69
C PHE A 124 -15.47 0.60 27.71
N PRO A 125 -16.35 -0.34 27.29
CA PRO A 125 -16.92 -1.35 28.19
C PRO A 125 -15.89 -2.14 29.00
N LEU A 126 -14.72 -2.41 28.39
CA LEU A 126 -13.53 -2.92 29.06
C LEU A 126 -12.33 -2.09 28.60
N GLU A 127 -11.60 -1.50 29.53
CA GLU A 127 -10.38 -0.74 29.25
C GLU A 127 -9.26 -1.13 30.22
N VAL A 128 -8.08 -1.39 29.68
CA VAL A 128 -6.91 -1.81 30.46
C VAL A 128 -5.77 -0.82 30.21
N THR A 129 -5.26 -0.24 31.29
CA THR A 129 -4.04 0.57 31.24
C THR A 129 -2.81 -0.35 31.27
N GLY A 130 -2.27 -0.67 30.10
CA GLY A 130 -1.06 -1.48 29.94
C GLY A 130 -1.26 -2.67 29.00
N ASP A 131 -0.33 -3.62 29.04
CA ASP A 131 -0.34 -4.78 28.16
C ASP A 131 -1.36 -5.83 28.60
N ILE A 132 -2.04 -6.44 27.63
CA ILE A 132 -2.90 -7.59 27.83
C ILE A 132 -2.19 -8.82 27.25
N ARG A 133 -1.79 -9.76 28.11
CA ARG A 133 -1.28 -11.07 27.68
C ARG A 133 -2.41 -12.09 27.68
N ILE A 134 -2.65 -12.73 26.54
CA ILE A 134 -3.63 -13.81 26.38
C ILE A 134 -2.87 -15.10 26.09
N SER A 135 -3.12 -16.18 26.85
CA SER A 135 -2.49 -17.48 26.64
C SER A 135 -3.15 -18.35 25.56
N GLY A 136 -4.40 -18.01 25.20
CA GLY A 136 -5.16 -18.62 24.10
C GLY A 136 -5.54 -17.57 23.04
N ASP A 137 -6.68 -17.78 22.38
CA ASP A 137 -7.11 -16.95 21.26
C ASP A 137 -7.94 -15.72 21.68
N TYR A 138 -7.75 -14.62 20.96
CA TYR A 138 -8.70 -13.50 20.93
C TYR A 138 -9.76 -13.75 19.86
N LEU A 139 -10.90 -14.30 20.26
CA LEU A 139 -11.98 -14.67 19.34
C LEU A 139 -12.97 -13.53 19.15
N LYS A 140 -13.19 -13.14 17.89
CA LYS A 140 -14.22 -12.17 17.48
C LYS A 140 -15.30 -12.87 16.68
N THR A 141 -16.55 -12.81 17.14
CA THR A 141 -17.68 -13.45 16.45
C THR A 141 -17.84 -12.90 15.04
N SER A 142 -17.90 -13.78 14.04
CA SER A 142 -17.89 -13.42 12.60
C SER A 142 -18.85 -14.28 11.76
N ASP A 143 -19.84 -14.91 12.39
CA ASP A 143 -20.85 -15.74 11.73
C ASP A 143 -21.67 -14.92 10.71
N GLN A 144 -21.96 -15.50 9.53
CA GLN A 144 -22.71 -14.82 8.47
C GLN A 144 -24.10 -14.36 8.92
N ARG A 145 -24.76 -15.08 9.85
CA ARG A 145 -26.10 -14.74 10.35
C ARG A 145 -26.14 -13.43 11.14
N LEU A 146 -24.98 -12.99 11.63
CA LEU A 146 -24.84 -11.73 12.36
C LEU A 146 -24.51 -10.54 11.44
N LYS A 147 -24.37 -10.77 10.13
CA LYS A 147 -23.96 -9.78 9.14
C LYS A 147 -25.12 -9.46 8.19
N LYS A 148 -25.19 -8.21 7.74
CA LYS A 148 -26.14 -7.72 6.74
C LYS A 148 -25.38 -6.85 5.73
N ASN A 149 -25.92 -6.70 4.51
CA ASN A 149 -25.37 -5.86 3.45
C ASN A 149 -23.89 -6.15 3.14
N ILE A 150 -23.55 -7.43 2.94
CA ILE A 150 -22.17 -7.85 2.63
C ILE A 150 -21.85 -7.46 1.19
N THR A 151 -20.93 -6.52 1.01
CA THR A 151 -20.41 -6.08 -0.30
C THR A 151 -18.92 -6.42 -0.43
N PRO A 152 -18.40 -6.60 -1.66
CA PRO A 152 -16.96 -6.71 -1.89
C PRO A 152 -16.19 -5.49 -1.39
N LEU A 153 -14.92 -5.68 -1.03
CA LEU A 153 -14.00 -4.57 -0.78
C LEU A 153 -13.30 -4.23 -2.10
N GLU A 154 -13.61 -3.06 -2.64
CA GLU A 154 -13.04 -2.58 -3.91
C GLU A 154 -11.92 -1.57 -3.64
N HIS A 155 -10.97 -1.48 -4.57
CA HIS A 155 -9.83 -0.55 -4.53
C HIS A 155 -8.99 -0.70 -3.25
N ALA A 156 -8.89 -1.94 -2.74
CA ALA A 156 -8.23 -2.23 -1.48
C ALA A 156 -6.74 -1.87 -1.53
N LEU A 157 -6.06 -2.18 -2.65
CA LEU A 157 -4.65 -1.85 -2.86
C LEU A 157 -4.43 -0.35 -2.93
N GLN A 158 -5.29 0.37 -3.64
CA GLN A 158 -5.20 1.83 -3.76
C GLN A 158 -5.40 2.50 -2.40
N ASN A 159 -6.37 2.04 -1.61
CA ASN A 159 -6.68 2.62 -0.31
C ASN A 159 -5.59 2.32 0.71
N ILE A 160 -5.10 1.08 0.80
CA ILE A 160 -4.05 0.74 1.76
C ILE A 160 -2.72 1.43 1.42
N SER A 161 -2.45 1.68 0.14
CA SER A 161 -1.24 2.37 -0.34
C SER A 161 -1.20 3.85 0.04
N LYS A 162 -2.32 4.44 0.50
CA LYS A 162 -2.36 5.81 1.07
C LYS A 162 -1.85 5.85 2.51
N LEU A 163 -1.78 4.70 3.19
CA LEU A 163 -1.31 4.59 4.57
C LEU A 163 0.18 4.33 4.62
N ASN A 164 0.83 4.82 5.66
CA ASN A 164 2.26 4.64 5.86
C ASN A 164 2.54 3.99 7.21
N GLY A 165 3.31 2.90 7.19
CA GLY A 165 3.91 2.37 8.41
C GLY A 165 4.91 3.37 8.97
N LYS A 166 4.81 3.67 10.26
CA LYS A 166 5.68 4.60 10.98
C LYS A 166 6.38 3.88 12.12
N ARG A 167 7.61 4.28 12.40
CA ARG A 167 8.31 4.05 13.67
C ARG A 167 8.17 5.32 14.50
N TYR A 168 7.73 5.21 15.74
CA TYR A 168 7.57 6.36 16.63
C TYR A 168 7.93 6.00 18.08
N GLU A 169 8.19 7.03 18.88
CA GLU A 169 8.28 6.92 20.33
C GLU A 169 6.97 7.38 20.94
N LYS A 170 6.26 6.46 21.59
CA LYS A 170 4.98 6.72 22.21
C LYS A 170 5.18 7.10 23.66
N ASP A 171 4.58 8.20 24.09
CA ASP A 171 4.44 8.53 25.50
C ASP A 171 3.39 7.63 26.14
N VAL A 172 3.85 6.61 26.86
CA VAL A 172 2.99 5.57 27.48
C VAL A 172 2.11 6.16 28.58
N TYR A 173 2.53 7.30 29.15
CA TYR A 173 1.85 7.97 30.25
C TYR A 173 1.36 9.36 29.86
N PHE A 174 1.05 9.58 28.57
CA PHE A 174 0.58 10.87 28.06
C PHE A 174 -0.58 11.46 28.87
N ASN A 175 -1.53 10.62 29.30
CA ASN A 175 -2.68 11.02 30.13
C ASN A 175 -2.49 10.76 31.63
N SER A 176 -1.27 10.47 32.07
CA SER A 176 -0.99 10.17 33.48
C SER A 176 0.31 10.86 33.90
N PRO A 177 0.32 12.20 34.03
CA PRO A 177 1.52 12.96 34.38
C PRO A 177 2.18 12.46 35.66
N GLU A 178 1.39 12.03 36.66
CA GLU A 178 1.95 11.49 37.90
C GLU A 178 2.68 10.16 37.68
N ARG A 179 2.12 9.26 36.85
CA ARG A 179 2.79 7.99 36.50
C ARG A 179 4.03 8.24 35.66
N LYS A 180 3.97 9.20 34.73
CA LYS A 180 5.08 9.62 33.89
C LYS A 180 6.28 10.09 34.71
N ALA A 181 6.03 10.88 35.78
CA ALA A 181 7.08 11.43 36.64
C ALA A 181 7.89 10.35 37.38
N THR A 182 7.31 9.17 37.62
CA THR A 182 7.93 8.05 38.34
C THR A 182 8.40 6.91 37.44
N ALA A 183 8.18 7.00 36.12
CA ALA A 183 8.47 5.92 35.19
C ALA A 183 9.96 5.89 34.79
N THR A 184 10.59 4.72 34.88
CA THR A 184 11.98 4.50 34.43
C THR A 184 12.14 4.72 32.92
N SER A 185 11.09 4.44 32.14
CA SER A 185 11.02 4.71 30.70
C SER A 185 9.62 5.23 30.36
N PRO A 186 9.43 6.55 30.23
CA PRO A 186 8.10 7.13 29.94
C PRO A 186 7.70 6.95 28.48
N THR A 187 8.65 6.60 27.62
CA THR A 187 8.43 6.35 26.20
C THR A 187 8.75 4.91 25.82
N ALA A 188 8.05 4.42 24.79
CA ALA A 188 8.28 3.13 24.16
C ALA A 188 8.39 3.32 22.64
N VAL A 189 9.39 2.68 22.01
CA VAL A 189 9.50 2.63 20.56
C VAL A 189 8.50 1.61 20.03
N GLU A 190 7.63 2.05 19.13
CA GLU A 190 6.62 1.20 18.48
C GLU A 190 6.64 1.40 16.96
N TYR A 191 6.09 0.40 16.27
CA TYR A 191 5.77 0.47 14.84
C TYR A 191 4.26 0.38 14.67
N GLY A 192 3.70 1.23 13.82
CA GLY A 192 2.26 1.26 13.60
C GLY A 192 1.86 2.27 12.54
N VAL A 193 0.62 2.73 12.64
CA VAL A 193 0.05 3.77 11.76
C VAL A 193 -0.45 4.95 12.59
N ILE A 194 -0.51 6.13 11.96
CA ILE A 194 -1.08 7.32 12.59
C ILE A 194 -2.60 7.28 12.44
N ALA A 195 -3.33 7.32 13.55
CA ALA A 195 -4.78 7.14 13.54
C ALA A 195 -5.51 8.21 12.70
N GLN A 196 -4.98 9.44 12.64
CA GLN A 196 -5.51 10.53 11.81
C GLN A 196 -5.32 10.27 10.31
N GLU A 197 -4.26 9.56 9.91
CA GLU A 197 -4.07 9.14 8.52
C GLU A 197 -5.07 8.03 8.17
N VAL A 198 -5.21 7.04 9.06
CA VAL A 198 -6.20 5.96 8.91
C VAL A 198 -7.61 6.52 8.80
N GLN A 199 -7.99 7.47 9.66
CA GLN A 199 -9.33 8.05 9.68
C GLN A 199 -9.74 8.68 8.34
N LYS A 200 -8.79 9.26 7.59
CA LYS A 200 -9.06 9.86 6.27
C LYS A 200 -9.40 8.83 5.20
N VAL A 201 -8.97 7.58 5.39
CA VAL A 201 -9.11 6.49 4.40
C VAL A 201 -10.15 5.46 4.84
N PHE A 202 -10.12 5.06 6.12
CA PHE A 202 -10.97 4.07 6.76
C PHE A 202 -11.52 4.62 8.09
N PRO A 203 -12.43 5.62 8.05
CA PRO A 203 -12.96 6.25 9.26
C PRO A 203 -13.62 5.24 10.23
N GLU A 204 -14.22 4.18 9.70
CA GLU A 204 -14.86 3.09 10.46
C GLU A 204 -13.88 2.25 11.29
N LEU A 205 -12.58 2.27 10.94
CA LEU A 205 -11.53 1.57 11.67
C LEU A 205 -10.89 2.42 12.77
N VAL A 206 -11.37 3.64 12.99
CA VAL A 206 -10.89 4.53 14.04
C VAL A 206 -11.99 4.78 15.07
N LYS A 207 -11.63 4.68 16.35
CA LYS A 207 -12.49 5.05 17.48
C LYS A 207 -11.92 6.27 18.16
N ILE A 208 -12.79 7.18 18.57
CA ILE A 208 -12.43 8.39 19.32
C ILE A 208 -13.06 8.26 20.70
N ASP A 209 -12.28 8.44 21.74
CA ASP A 209 -12.81 8.50 23.11
C ASP A 209 -13.40 9.88 23.44
N THR A 210 -13.98 10.04 24.63
CA THR A 210 -14.58 11.33 25.04
C THR A 210 -13.55 12.46 25.21
N LYS A 211 -12.27 12.12 25.27
CA LYS A 211 -11.14 13.05 25.41
C LYS A 211 -10.52 13.41 24.06
N GLY A 212 -11.06 12.88 22.95
CA GLY A 212 -10.60 13.15 21.60
C GLY A 212 -9.40 12.30 21.16
N ILE A 213 -9.05 11.24 21.90
CA ILE A 213 -7.93 10.36 21.58
C ILE A 213 -8.39 9.28 20.62
N LEU A 214 -7.64 9.14 19.52
CA LEU A 214 -7.94 8.21 18.44
C LEU A 214 -7.23 6.86 18.67
N SER A 215 -7.98 5.78 18.49
CA SER A 215 -7.52 4.40 18.54
C SER A 215 -7.83 3.67 17.23
N VAL A 216 -6.94 2.81 16.76
CA VAL A 216 -7.07 2.08 15.49
C VAL A 216 -7.46 0.63 15.72
N ASN A 217 -8.47 0.14 15.01
CA ASN A 217 -8.81 -1.27 14.91
C ASN A 217 -7.89 -1.97 13.88
N TYR A 218 -6.67 -2.32 14.31
CA TYR A 218 -5.69 -2.99 13.46
C TYR A 218 -6.20 -4.31 12.86
N ILE A 219 -6.99 -5.08 13.61
CA ILE A 219 -7.59 -6.35 13.12
C ILE A 219 -8.52 -6.09 11.93
N GLY A 220 -9.21 -4.94 11.91
CA GLY A 220 -10.06 -4.55 10.79
C GLY A 220 -9.32 -4.21 9.50
N LEU A 221 -8.00 -3.97 9.54
CA LEU A 221 -7.19 -3.77 8.34
C LEU A 221 -6.89 -5.09 7.62
N ILE A 222 -6.98 -6.24 8.30
CA ILE A 222 -6.61 -7.54 7.74
C ILE A 222 -7.44 -7.90 6.49
N PRO A 223 -8.79 -7.79 6.47
CA PRO A 223 -9.57 -8.05 5.26
C PRO A 223 -9.20 -7.13 4.09
N VAL A 224 -8.87 -5.87 4.37
CA VAL A 224 -8.42 -4.90 3.35
C VAL A 224 -7.07 -5.35 2.78
N LEU A 225 -6.14 -5.77 3.63
CA LEU A 225 -4.84 -6.29 3.19
C LEU A 225 -4.98 -7.56 2.33
N ILE A 226 -5.91 -8.46 2.68
CA ILE A 226 -6.18 -9.67 1.90
C ILE A 226 -6.62 -9.31 0.47
N GLU A 227 -7.60 -8.40 0.33
CA GLU A 227 -8.06 -7.99 -0.99
C GLU A 227 -7.01 -7.16 -1.75
N ALA A 228 -6.24 -6.32 -1.05
CA ALA A 228 -5.11 -5.60 -1.65
C ALA A 228 -4.05 -6.55 -2.23
N MET A 229 -3.74 -7.65 -1.52
CA MET A 229 -2.82 -8.68 -2.01
C MET A 229 -3.37 -9.42 -3.24
N LYS A 230 -4.67 -9.69 -3.27
CA LYS A 230 -5.31 -10.30 -4.44
C LYS A 230 -5.30 -9.36 -5.65
N GLU A 231 -5.63 -8.09 -5.44
CA GLU A 231 -5.53 -7.04 -6.47
C GLU A 231 -4.10 -6.94 -7.01
N GLN A 232 -3.10 -6.93 -6.12
CA GLN A 232 -1.69 -6.91 -6.48
C GLN A 232 -1.29 -8.16 -7.29
N GLN A 233 -1.74 -9.34 -6.88
CA GLN A 233 -1.47 -10.59 -7.60
C GLN A 233 -2.11 -10.58 -9.00
N GLY A 234 -3.28 -9.96 -9.16
CA GLY A 234 -3.92 -9.73 -10.45
C GLY A 234 -3.04 -8.86 -11.36
N GLN A 235 -2.54 -7.73 -10.86
CA GLN A 235 -1.64 -6.85 -11.62
C GLN A 235 -0.33 -7.55 -12.02
N ILE A 236 0.21 -8.40 -11.14
CA ILE A 236 1.41 -9.20 -11.46
C ILE A 236 1.11 -10.17 -12.60
N ALA A 237 0.00 -10.92 -12.52
CA ALA A 237 -0.38 -11.87 -13.54
C ALA A 237 -0.60 -11.20 -14.91
N GLU A 238 -1.26 -10.04 -14.93
CA GLU A 238 -1.46 -9.24 -16.15
C GLU A 238 -0.12 -8.82 -16.77
N LYS A 239 0.79 -8.26 -15.95
CA LYS A 239 2.11 -7.82 -16.40
C LYS A 239 2.96 -8.99 -16.91
N THR A 240 2.94 -10.12 -16.23
CA THR A 240 3.65 -11.33 -16.69
C THR A 240 3.08 -11.83 -18.02
N GLY A 241 1.76 -11.86 -18.18
CA GLY A 241 1.14 -12.22 -19.46
C GLY A 241 1.54 -11.29 -20.60
N ALA A 242 1.62 -9.98 -20.34
CA ALA A 242 2.10 -9.01 -21.32
C ALA A 242 3.59 -9.22 -21.68
N LEU A 243 4.44 -9.54 -20.69
CA LEU A 243 5.85 -9.84 -20.92
C LEU A 243 6.05 -11.12 -21.75
N ASP A 244 5.25 -12.15 -21.52
CA ASP A 244 5.29 -13.40 -22.30
C ASP A 244 4.86 -13.17 -23.75
N ALA A 245 3.80 -12.38 -23.96
CA ALA A 245 3.33 -12.02 -25.29
C ALA A 245 4.40 -11.20 -26.05
N LEU A 246 5.02 -10.23 -25.38
CA LEU A 246 6.10 -9.43 -25.95
C LEU A 246 7.32 -10.30 -26.28
N SER A 247 7.70 -11.21 -25.39
CA SER A 247 8.83 -12.13 -25.62
C SER A 247 8.60 -13.01 -26.85
N ARG A 248 7.38 -13.55 -27.04
CA ARG A 248 7.02 -14.31 -28.24
C ARG A 248 7.09 -13.47 -29.51
N GLN A 249 6.67 -12.20 -29.44
CA GLN A 249 6.80 -11.27 -30.57
C GLN A 249 8.27 -11.05 -30.93
N THR A 250 9.14 -10.86 -29.94
CA THR A 250 10.58 -10.68 -30.20
C THR A 250 11.21 -11.94 -30.81
N GLU A 251 10.83 -13.14 -30.36
CA GLU A 251 11.33 -14.40 -30.93
C GLU A 251 10.87 -14.56 -32.39
N LEU A 252 9.61 -14.24 -32.69
CA LEU A 252 9.09 -14.27 -34.05
C LEU A 252 9.82 -13.29 -34.96
N LEU A 253 10.03 -12.05 -34.50
CA LEU A 253 10.76 -11.04 -35.24
C LEU A 253 12.20 -11.47 -35.52
N GLN A 254 12.88 -12.09 -34.54
CA GLN A 254 14.23 -12.64 -34.74
C GLN A 254 14.25 -13.73 -35.82
N LYS A 255 13.26 -14.64 -35.84
CA LYS A 255 13.15 -15.66 -36.89
C LYS A 255 12.91 -15.06 -38.27
N ILE A 256 12.07 -14.02 -38.36
CA ILE A 256 11.81 -13.31 -39.62
C ILE A 256 13.09 -12.63 -40.11
N VAL A 257 13.81 -11.93 -39.24
CA VAL A 257 15.08 -11.28 -39.59
C VAL A 257 16.11 -12.30 -40.09
N ALA A 258 16.27 -13.43 -39.40
CA ALA A 258 17.20 -14.49 -39.82
C ALA A 258 16.81 -15.10 -41.18
N ALA A 259 15.52 -15.28 -41.44
CA ALA A 259 15.03 -15.77 -42.73
C ALA A 259 15.30 -14.77 -43.87
N GLN A 260 15.06 -13.48 -43.62
CA GLN A 260 15.34 -12.40 -44.57
C GLN A 260 16.83 -12.28 -44.87
N GLU A 261 17.70 -12.40 -43.86
CA GLU A 261 19.16 -12.40 -44.06
C GLU A 261 19.61 -13.56 -44.96
N THR A 262 19.02 -14.74 -44.78
CA THR A 262 19.29 -15.93 -45.61
C THR A 262 18.83 -15.72 -47.06
N GLU A 263 17.64 -15.16 -47.24
CA GLU A 263 17.09 -14.84 -48.57
C GLU A 263 17.95 -13.79 -49.29
N ILE A 264 18.38 -12.74 -48.58
CA ILE A 264 19.29 -11.71 -49.11
C ILE A 264 20.63 -12.34 -49.51
N ALA A 265 21.18 -13.26 -48.71
CA ALA A 265 22.43 -13.96 -49.05
C ALA A 265 22.26 -14.82 -50.32
N THR A 266 21.12 -15.50 -50.46
CA THR A 266 20.80 -16.32 -51.63
C THR A 266 20.64 -15.46 -52.88
N MET A 267 19.87 -14.36 -52.80
CA MET A 267 19.70 -13.41 -53.90
C MET A 267 21.03 -12.78 -54.32
N LYS A 268 21.90 -12.40 -53.38
CA LYS A 268 23.25 -11.90 -53.70
C LYS A 268 24.07 -12.94 -54.46
N THR A 269 23.98 -14.21 -54.06
CA THR A 269 24.68 -15.31 -54.73
C THR A 269 24.13 -15.51 -56.15
N GLN A 270 22.81 -15.57 -56.32
CA GLN A 270 22.16 -15.66 -57.63
C GLN A 270 22.52 -14.48 -58.53
N LEU A 271 22.53 -13.26 -57.98
CA LEU A 271 22.94 -12.06 -58.72
C LEU A 271 24.39 -12.17 -59.20
N ASN A 272 25.31 -12.60 -58.33
CA ASN A 272 26.71 -12.82 -58.72
C ASN A 272 26.84 -13.89 -59.80
N THR A 273 26.06 -14.98 -59.72
CA THR A 273 26.02 -16.01 -60.77
C THR A 273 25.52 -15.42 -62.09
N ILE A 274 24.41 -14.68 -62.08
CA ILE A 274 23.86 -14.05 -63.29
C ILE A 274 24.85 -13.05 -63.89
N VAL A 275 25.47 -12.19 -63.07
CA VAL A 275 26.49 -11.24 -63.51
C VAL A 275 27.66 -11.97 -64.16
N ASN A 276 28.13 -13.05 -63.55
CA ASN A 276 29.23 -13.85 -64.10
C ASN A 276 28.84 -14.59 -65.38
N THR A 277 27.65 -15.18 -65.46
CA THR A 277 27.13 -15.87 -66.65
C THR A 277 26.86 -14.90 -67.80
N CYS A 278 26.34 -13.70 -67.52
CA CYS A 278 26.14 -12.65 -68.52
C CYS A 278 27.48 -12.16 -69.08
N CYS A 279 28.50 -12.01 -68.23
CA CYS A 279 29.84 -11.60 -68.64
C CYS A 279 30.63 -12.71 -69.38
N THR A 280 30.31 -14.00 -69.18
CA THR A 280 30.95 -15.10 -69.92
C THR A 280 30.22 -15.47 -71.21
N GLN A 281 28.88 -15.35 -71.27
CA GLN A 281 28.11 -15.50 -72.52
C GLN A 281 28.36 -14.35 -73.49
N ALA A 282 28.61 -13.13 -73.01
CA ALA A 282 29.11 -12.02 -73.83
C ALA A 282 30.50 -12.28 -74.46
N ARG A 283 31.18 -13.36 -74.09
CA ARG A 283 32.51 -13.74 -74.60
C ARG A 283 32.48 -14.87 -75.63
N GLN A 284 31.33 -15.53 -75.85
CA GLN A 284 31.20 -16.65 -76.80
C GLN A 284 30.12 -16.50 -77.87
N GLU A 285 29.30 -15.44 -77.86
CA GLU A 285 28.41 -15.14 -78.98
C GLU A 285 28.52 -13.65 -79.39
N ASN A 286 29.38 -13.39 -80.38
CA ASN A 286 29.38 -12.29 -81.37
C ASN A 286 30.77 -12.23 -82.03
N ASP A 287 31.13 -13.16 -82.91
CA ASP A 287 30.91 -13.00 -84.36
C ASP A 287 29.43 -12.78 -84.75
N GLY A 288 29.14 -11.68 -85.45
CA GLY A 288 27.84 -11.44 -86.09
C GLY A 288 26.84 -10.48 -85.42
N SER A 289 27.14 -9.17 -85.48
CA SER A 289 26.17 -8.08 -85.69
C SER A 289 24.82 -8.13 -84.93
N ALA A 290 24.81 -7.60 -83.70
CA ALA A 290 23.61 -7.01 -83.10
C ALA A 290 23.97 -5.71 -82.36
N THR A 291 23.69 -4.57 -82.99
CA THR A 291 23.77 -3.23 -82.40
C THR A 291 22.74 -3.06 -81.29
N HIS A 292 23.04 -3.55 -80.08
CA HIS A 292 22.47 -2.95 -78.89
C HIS A 292 23.05 -1.55 -78.78
N ALA A 293 22.19 -0.55 -78.60
CA ALA A 293 22.60 0.86 -78.48
C ALA A 293 23.34 1.07 -77.15
N THR A 294 24.56 0.55 -77.05
CA THR A 294 25.51 0.84 -75.99
C THR A 294 25.72 2.34 -75.94
N GLY A 295 25.25 2.94 -74.87
CA GLY A 295 25.37 4.37 -74.63
C GLY A 295 24.06 5.14 -74.62
N VAL A 296 22.87 4.58 -74.80
CA VAL A 296 21.65 5.34 -74.48
C VAL A 296 21.58 5.58 -72.96
N LYS A 297 21.36 6.82 -72.54
CA LYS A 297 21.17 7.18 -71.12
C LYS A 297 19.98 8.10 -70.95
N LEU A 298 19.11 7.79 -70.01
CA LEU A 298 18.07 8.67 -69.50
C LEU A 298 18.48 9.17 -68.12
N TYR A 299 18.31 10.46 -67.84
CA TYR A 299 18.65 11.05 -66.56
C TYR A 299 17.39 11.38 -65.75
N GLN A 300 17.58 11.54 -64.43
CA GLN A 300 16.52 11.97 -63.53
C GLN A 300 16.12 13.41 -63.87
N ASN A 301 14.82 13.68 -63.92
CA ASN A 301 14.30 15.00 -64.18
C ASN A 301 14.76 15.98 -63.08
N SER A 302 15.08 17.23 -63.46
CA SER A 302 15.54 18.26 -62.54
C SER A 302 14.71 19.54 -62.73
N PRO A 303 14.06 20.06 -61.68
CA PRO A 303 13.95 19.51 -60.33
C PRO A 303 12.98 18.32 -60.24
N ASN A 304 13.16 17.47 -59.23
CA ASN A 304 12.19 16.44 -58.82
C ASN A 304 12.11 16.40 -57.28
N PRO A 305 10.98 16.74 -56.63
CA PRO A 305 9.70 17.18 -57.22
C PRO A 305 9.76 18.52 -57.95
N PHE A 306 8.80 18.79 -58.85
CA PHE A 306 8.65 20.07 -59.55
C PHE A 306 7.22 20.61 -59.42
N SER A 307 7.02 21.92 -59.58
CA SER A 307 5.70 22.57 -59.53
C SER A 307 5.29 23.28 -60.82
N ALA A 308 6.24 23.84 -61.58
CA ALA A 308 5.96 24.54 -62.82
C ALA A 308 6.53 23.82 -64.06
N LYS A 309 7.84 23.60 -64.11
CA LYS A 309 8.52 22.88 -65.21
C LYS A 309 9.61 21.97 -64.67
N THR A 310 9.91 20.90 -65.39
CA THR A 310 11.07 20.04 -65.11
C THR A 310 11.77 19.67 -66.40
N GLU A 311 13.07 19.47 -66.34
CA GLU A 311 13.90 19.11 -67.50
C GLU A 311 14.36 17.66 -67.37
N ILE A 312 14.12 16.85 -68.40
CA ILE A 312 14.57 15.47 -68.52
C ILE A 312 15.73 15.43 -69.50
N SER A 313 16.95 15.28 -68.99
CA SER A 313 18.13 15.12 -69.82
C SER A 313 18.26 13.68 -70.32
N TYR A 314 18.80 13.53 -71.52
CA TYR A 314 19.07 12.23 -72.15
C TYR A 314 20.37 12.29 -72.97
N PHE A 315 20.90 11.12 -73.31
CA PHE A 315 21.95 10.98 -74.30
C PHE A 315 21.60 9.85 -75.27
N LEU A 316 21.55 10.18 -76.57
CA LEU A 316 21.23 9.25 -77.66
C LEU A 316 22.43 9.13 -78.61
N PRO A 317 22.98 7.93 -78.84
CA PRO A 317 24.07 7.77 -79.81
C PRO A 317 23.60 8.03 -81.26
N GLN A 318 24.54 8.36 -82.15
CA GLN A 318 24.25 8.76 -83.55
C GLN A 318 23.63 7.63 -84.40
N ASN A 319 23.79 6.37 -83.99
CA ASN A 319 23.25 5.19 -84.69
C ASN A 319 21.77 4.89 -84.36
N VAL A 320 21.12 5.71 -83.53
CA VAL A 320 19.70 5.56 -83.21
C VAL A 320 18.84 6.12 -84.34
N ALA A 321 17.99 5.28 -84.93
CA ALA A 321 17.10 5.67 -86.03
C ALA A 321 15.89 6.47 -85.53
N ALA A 322 15.21 5.99 -84.49
CA ALA A 322 14.06 6.66 -83.90
C ALA A 322 14.08 6.59 -82.36
N ALA A 323 13.67 7.67 -81.71
CA ALA A 323 13.51 7.70 -80.25
C ALA A 323 12.34 8.62 -79.86
N SER A 324 11.61 8.23 -78.82
CA SER A 324 10.49 8.99 -78.24
C SER A 324 10.50 8.87 -76.72
N LEU A 325 10.11 9.94 -76.03
CA LEU A 325 9.91 9.97 -74.59
C LEU A 325 8.42 9.82 -74.28
N TYR A 326 8.06 8.76 -73.57
CA TYR A 326 6.68 8.43 -73.22
C TYR A 326 6.45 8.78 -71.74
N ILE A 327 5.29 9.32 -71.41
CA ILE A 327 4.92 9.68 -70.04
C ILE A 327 3.63 8.95 -69.67
N PHE A 328 3.65 8.22 -68.56
CA PHE A 328 2.55 7.40 -68.06
C PHE A 328 2.08 7.86 -66.68
N ASN A 329 0.80 7.68 -66.40
CA ASN A 329 0.29 7.71 -65.01
C ASN A 329 0.61 6.39 -64.28
N LEU A 330 0.32 6.32 -62.97
CA LEU A 330 0.52 5.11 -62.17
C LEU A 330 -0.38 3.93 -62.58
N GLN A 331 -1.44 4.19 -63.34
CA GLN A 331 -2.34 3.18 -63.90
C GLN A 331 -1.81 2.62 -65.25
N GLY A 332 -0.67 3.11 -65.75
CA GLY A 332 -0.05 2.67 -66.99
C GLY A 332 -0.64 3.29 -68.27
N SER A 333 -1.53 4.28 -68.16
CA SER A 333 -2.07 4.99 -69.32
C SER A 333 -1.03 5.99 -69.87
N LEU A 334 -0.77 5.94 -71.17
CA LEU A 334 0.09 6.88 -71.88
C LEU A 334 -0.59 8.26 -71.93
N LEU A 335 0.06 9.27 -71.35
CA LEU A 335 -0.42 10.65 -71.29
C LEU A 335 0.20 11.53 -72.37
N LYS A 336 1.47 11.28 -72.71
CA LYS A 336 2.20 12.08 -73.69
C LYS A 336 3.29 11.28 -74.36
N GLU A 337 3.42 11.45 -75.67
CA GLU A 337 4.54 10.99 -76.47
C GLU A 337 5.26 12.21 -77.03
N ILE A 338 6.58 12.28 -76.82
CA ILE A 338 7.43 13.39 -77.27
C ILE A 338 8.53 12.81 -78.16
N PRO A 339 8.52 13.06 -79.49
CA PRO A 339 9.57 12.56 -80.37
C PRO A 339 10.91 13.23 -80.06
N VAL A 340 11.98 12.43 -79.97
CA VAL A 340 13.34 12.88 -79.66
C VAL A 340 14.21 12.82 -80.91
N THR A 341 14.36 13.97 -81.57
CA THR A 341 15.06 14.07 -82.86
C THR A 341 16.56 14.35 -82.72
N ALA A 342 16.98 15.04 -81.66
CA ALA A 342 18.40 15.37 -81.45
C ALA A 342 19.20 14.14 -80.99
N ARG A 343 20.42 14.00 -81.54
CA ARG A 343 21.42 12.98 -81.16
C ARG A 343 22.53 13.63 -80.35
N GLY A 344 23.19 12.84 -79.50
CA GLY A 344 24.09 13.32 -78.47
C GLY A 344 23.35 13.66 -77.18
N LYS A 345 23.90 14.59 -76.38
CA LYS A 345 23.25 15.05 -75.15
C LYS A 345 22.13 16.02 -75.52
N GLY A 346 20.95 15.79 -74.98
CA GLY A 346 19.80 16.68 -75.15
C GLY A 346 18.92 16.65 -73.93
N SER A 347 17.83 17.43 -73.97
CA SER A 347 16.85 17.46 -72.90
C SER A 347 15.46 17.75 -73.43
N VAL A 348 14.45 17.33 -72.66
CA VAL A 348 13.03 17.61 -72.91
C VAL A 348 12.47 18.34 -71.71
N ILE A 349 11.83 19.48 -71.93
CA ILE A 349 11.15 20.24 -70.89
C ILE A 349 9.69 19.77 -70.78
N ILE A 350 9.29 19.40 -69.57
CA ILE A 350 7.91 19.05 -69.24
C ILE A 350 7.27 20.24 -68.52
N ASP A 351 6.16 20.70 -69.06
CA ASP A 351 5.32 21.73 -68.44
C ASP A 351 4.31 21.07 -67.49
N GLY A 352 4.42 21.41 -66.20
CA GLY A 352 3.54 20.91 -65.15
C GLY A 352 2.10 21.36 -65.33
N ALA A 353 1.83 22.47 -66.04
CA ALA A 353 0.46 22.91 -66.31
C ALA A 353 -0.33 21.95 -67.21
N ALA A 354 0.37 21.08 -67.96
CA ALA A 354 -0.24 20.08 -68.83
C ALA A 354 -0.58 18.76 -68.12
N LEU A 355 -0.25 18.64 -66.83
CA LEU A 355 -0.42 17.43 -66.03
C LEU A 355 -1.11 17.78 -64.70
N SER A 356 -1.80 16.81 -64.10
CA SER A 356 -2.35 16.99 -62.76
C SER A 356 -1.27 16.74 -61.69
N PRO A 357 -1.33 17.37 -60.51
CA PRO A 357 -0.42 17.02 -59.43
C PRO A 357 -0.49 15.52 -59.10
N GLY A 358 0.65 14.84 -59.03
CA GLY A 358 0.72 13.39 -58.91
C GLY A 358 2.08 12.80 -59.26
N MET A 359 2.19 11.47 -59.20
CA MET A 359 3.39 10.73 -59.62
C MET A 359 3.22 10.21 -61.04
N TYR A 360 4.30 10.31 -61.82
CA TYR A 360 4.37 9.89 -63.21
C TYR A 360 5.62 9.04 -63.46
N ILE A 361 5.54 8.16 -64.44
CA ILE A 361 6.69 7.41 -64.98
C ILE A 361 6.96 7.94 -66.38
N TYR A 362 8.21 8.21 -66.71
CA TYR A 362 8.61 8.53 -68.07
C TYR A 362 9.66 7.54 -68.57
N SER A 363 9.50 7.11 -69.81
CA SER A 363 10.27 6.05 -70.43
C SER A 363 10.84 6.52 -71.76
N LEU A 364 12.13 6.27 -72.00
CA LEU A 364 12.76 6.55 -73.28
C LEU A 364 12.68 5.32 -74.16
N ILE A 365 11.89 5.40 -75.23
CA ILE A 365 11.73 4.35 -76.22
C ILE A 365 12.70 4.61 -77.37
N VAL A 366 13.52 3.63 -77.73
CA VAL A 366 14.52 3.70 -78.80
C VAL A 366 14.29 2.54 -79.76
N ASN A 367 14.10 2.83 -81.04
CA ASN A 367 13.82 1.84 -82.09
C ASN A 367 12.68 0.85 -81.71
N GLY A 368 11.65 1.33 -81.00
CA GLY A 368 10.50 0.53 -80.58
C GLY A 368 10.70 -0.30 -79.29
N GLN A 369 11.87 -0.22 -78.65
CA GLN A 369 12.13 -0.88 -77.36
C GLN A 369 12.40 0.13 -76.25
N GLU A 370 11.98 -0.18 -75.03
CA GLU A 370 12.26 0.63 -73.85
C GLU A 370 13.75 0.58 -73.51
N ALA A 371 14.40 1.74 -73.42
CA ALA A 371 15.81 1.84 -73.07
C ALA A 371 16.03 2.07 -71.56
N ASP A 372 15.21 2.93 -70.93
CA ASP A 372 15.24 3.21 -69.49
C ASP A 372 13.94 3.93 -69.09
N SER A 373 13.55 3.82 -67.81
CA SER A 373 12.36 4.40 -67.22
C SER A 373 12.66 5.03 -65.86
N LYS A 374 12.10 6.22 -65.60
CA LYS A 374 12.27 6.94 -64.31
C LYS A 374 10.97 7.55 -63.84
N ARG A 375 10.96 7.96 -62.57
CA ARG A 375 9.77 8.52 -61.90
C ARG A 375 9.95 10.02 -61.72
N MET A 376 8.87 10.78 -61.92
CA MET A 376 8.81 12.20 -61.57
C MET A 376 7.59 12.49 -60.70
N VAL A 377 7.70 13.49 -59.84
CA VAL A 377 6.63 13.93 -58.94
C VAL A 377 6.30 15.39 -59.22
N LEU A 378 5.06 15.66 -59.60
CA LEU A 378 4.52 17.01 -59.78
C LEU A 378 3.73 17.40 -58.52
N THR A 379 4.16 18.47 -57.87
CA THR A 379 3.47 19.08 -56.72
C THR A 379 2.78 20.37 -57.15
N LYS A 380 1.77 20.83 -56.38
CA LYS A 380 1.16 22.15 -56.63
C LYS A 380 2.13 23.29 -56.37
#